data_AF-A0A8D8CVQ5-F1
#
_entry.id   AF-A0A8D8CVQ5-F1
#
_cell.length_a   1.000
_cell.length_b   1.000
_cell.length_c   1.000
_cell.angle_alpha   90.00
_cell.angle_beta   90.00
_cell.angle_gamma   90.00
#
_symmetry.space_group_name_H-M   'P 1'
#
loop_
_entity.id
_entity.type
_entity.pdbx_description
1 polymer ?
#
loop_
_entity_poly.entity_id
_entity_poly.type
_entity_poly.pdbx_seq_one_letter_code
_entity_poly.pdbx_strand_id
1 'polypeptide(L)'
;MASRAWQKIPCLSSQLQLKTTLTGGQSFRWKPHGTCSDEFVGVFANIVWILKQSKSELLYRIVGELPYPVKDKSAAIRFKVSEPERSLAGGDLLYSMKYYEQLLRIYFRLDVDLEECYRQWTKCHVHFESSADQFYAVRQLDQDPVENLVSFICSQNNNISR
;
A
#
# COMPACT_ATOMS: atom_id res chain seq x y z
N MET A 1 -5.08 16.72 -17.40
CA MET A 1 -3.96 16.22 -16.58
C MET A 1 -3.18 15.22 -17.41
N ALA A 2 -1.89 15.47 -17.66
CA ALA A 2 -1.07 14.54 -18.44
C ALA A 2 -0.99 13.18 -17.72
N SER A 3 -1.34 12.11 -18.43
CA SER A 3 -1.25 10.74 -17.90
C SER A 3 0.23 10.37 -17.74
N ARG A 4 0.76 10.41 -16.51
CA ARG A 4 2.11 9.94 -16.18
C ARG A 4 2.28 8.45 -16.50
N ALA A 5 3.49 8.04 -16.87
CA ALA A 5 3.79 6.64 -17.18
C ALA A 5 3.62 5.73 -15.94
N TRP A 6 3.16 4.49 -16.16
CA TRP A 6 3.11 3.48 -15.11
C TRP A 6 4.51 3.03 -14.71
N GLN A 7 4.68 2.81 -13.43
CA GLN A 7 5.89 2.27 -12.81
C GLN A 7 5.55 0.91 -12.23
N LYS A 8 6.55 0.03 -12.05
CA LYS A 8 6.29 -1.37 -11.72
C LYS A 8 7.23 -1.91 -10.67
N ILE A 9 6.68 -2.72 -9.79
CA ILE A 9 7.38 -3.48 -8.76
C ILE A 9 7.11 -4.96 -9.02
N PRO A 10 8.12 -5.81 -9.23
CA PRO A 10 7.92 -7.24 -9.34
C PRO A 10 7.24 -7.78 -8.08
N CYS A 11 6.04 -8.35 -8.24
CA CYS A 11 5.22 -8.85 -7.13
C CYS A 11 4.16 -9.81 -7.69
N LEU A 12 4.28 -11.10 -7.36
CA LEU A 12 3.33 -12.12 -7.79
C LEU A 12 1.96 -11.92 -7.13
N SER A 13 0.88 -12.28 -7.82
CA SER A 13 -0.46 -12.26 -7.24
C SER A 13 -0.65 -13.25 -6.08
N SER A 14 0.19 -14.30 -5.98
CA SER A 14 0.24 -15.18 -4.80
C SER A 14 0.83 -14.50 -3.57
N GLN A 15 1.60 -13.42 -3.79
CA GLN A 15 2.26 -12.68 -2.73
C GLN A 15 1.46 -11.45 -2.30
N LEU A 16 0.64 -10.85 -3.16
CA LEU A 16 -0.23 -9.73 -2.81
C LEU A 16 -1.55 -9.83 -3.56
N GLN A 17 -2.67 -9.59 -2.89
CA GLN A 17 -3.97 -9.35 -3.53
C GLN A 17 -4.48 -7.96 -3.16
N LEU A 18 -4.47 -7.01 -4.12
CA LEU A 18 -4.80 -5.61 -3.84
C LEU A 18 -6.21 -5.42 -3.27
N LYS A 19 -7.22 -6.05 -3.88
CA LYS A 19 -8.62 -5.84 -3.51
C LYS A 19 -8.86 -6.10 -2.03
N THR A 20 -8.61 -7.33 -1.57
CA THR A 20 -8.84 -7.73 -0.18
C THR A 20 -7.89 -7.02 0.79
N THR A 21 -6.64 -6.77 0.39
CA THR A 21 -5.67 -6.04 1.23
C THR A 21 -6.10 -4.58 1.46
N LEU A 22 -6.54 -3.87 0.43
CA LEU A 22 -6.87 -2.45 0.50
C LEU A 22 -8.29 -2.18 0.99
N THR A 23 -9.26 -3.06 0.70
CA THR A 23 -10.66 -2.88 1.09
C THR A 23 -11.09 -3.77 2.27
N GLY A 24 -10.15 -4.52 2.86
CA GLY A 24 -10.41 -5.44 3.98
C GLY A 24 -10.57 -4.76 5.35
N GLY A 25 -10.80 -3.44 5.39
CA GLY A 25 -11.00 -2.69 6.64
C GLY A 25 -9.73 -2.34 7.43
N GLN A 26 -8.55 -2.62 6.87
CA GLN A 26 -7.27 -2.20 7.46
C GLN A 26 -6.97 -0.73 7.19
N SER A 27 -7.28 -0.26 5.98
CA SER A 27 -7.20 1.14 5.58
C SER A 27 -8.54 1.60 5.01
N PHE A 28 -8.88 2.86 5.29
CA PHE A 28 -10.10 3.52 4.80
C PHE A 28 -9.79 4.57 3.71
N ARG A 29 -8.54 4.63 3.24
CA ARG A 29 -8.03 5.65 2.31
C ARG A 29 -7.99 5.19 0.86
N TRP A 30 -8.41 3.96 0.58
CA TRP A 30 -8.38 3.36 -0.75
C TRP A 30 -9.79 3.18 -1.30
N LYS A 31 -9.97 3.50 -2.58
CA LYS A 31 -11.23 3.31 -3.30
C LYS A 31 -10.94 2.69 -4.67
N PRO A 32 -11.85 1.86 -5.22
CA PRO A 32 -11.77 1.45 -6.61
C PRO A 32 -11.68 2.68 -7.53
N HIS A 33 -10.83 2.60 -8.55
CA HIS A 33 -10.57 3.69 -9.49
C HIS A 33 -10.90 3.26 -10.92
N GLY A 34 -11.74 4.05 -11.59
CA GLY A 34 -12.14 3.77 -12.97
C GLY A 34 -13.09 2.57 -13.10
N THR A 35 -13.18 2.01 -14.30
CA THR A 35 -14.08 0.90 -14.65
C THR A 35 -13.41 -0.48 -14.51
N CYS A 36 -12.09 -0.53 -14.32
CA CYS A 36 -11.35 -1.77 -14.13
C CYS A 36 -11.45 -2.22 -12.66
N SER A 37 -11.71 -3.51 -12.42
CA SER A 37 -11.87 -4.05 -11.06
C SER A 37 -10.61 -4.01 -10.20
N ASP A 38 -9.44 -3.85 -10.84
CA ASP A 38 -8.13 -4.06 -10.21
C ASP A 38 -7.31 -2.77 -10.08
N GLU A 39 -7.95 -1.63 -10.28
CA GLU A 39 -7.36 -0.31 -10.10
C GLU A 39 -7.90 0.35 -8.84
N PHE A 40 -6.99 0.89 -8.02
CA PHE A 40 -7.32 1.52 -6.75
C PHE A 40 -6.64 2.87 -6.64
N VAL A 41 -7.38 3.88 -6.20
CA VAL A 41 -6.86 5.20 -5.88
C VAL A 41 -6.88 5.38 -4.37
N GLY A 42 -5.80 5.93 -3.83
CA GLY A 42 -5.72 6.19 -2.41
C GLY A 42 -4.61 7.15 -2.06
N VAL A 43 -4.56 7.49 -0.78
CA VAL A 43 -3.57 8.42 -0.25
C VAL A 43 -2.77 7.74 0.85
N PHE A 44 -1.46 7.79 0.71
CA PHE A 44 -0.49 7.29 1.68
C PHE A 44 0.79 8.13 1.57
N ALA A 45 1.42 8.43 2.71
CA ALA A 45 2.64 9.24 2.79
C ALA A 45 2.52 10.63 2.11
N ASN A 46 1.35 11.29 2.26
CA ASN A 46 0.99 12.55 1.57
C ASN A 46 1.07 12.51 0.03
N ILE A 47 1.03 11.30 -0.54
CA ILE A 47 1.07 11.06 -1.97
C ILE A 47 -0.26 10.43 -2.39
N VAL A 48 -0.82 10.91 -3.51
CA VAL A 48 -1.97 10.30 -4.17
C VAL A 48 -1.48 9.25 -5.15
N TRP A 49 -1.82 8.00 -4.86
CA TRP A 49 -1.41 6.83 -5.63
C TRP A 49 -2.60 6.31 -6.44
N ILE A 50 -2.31 5.88 -7.66
CA ILE A 50 -3.14 4.91 -8.37
C ILE A 50 -2.34 3.62 -8.46
N LEU A 51 -2.88 2.55 -7.92
CA LEU A 51 -2.30 1.21 -7.94
C LEU A 51 -3.10 0.32 -8.88
N LYS A 52 -2.40 -0.55 -9.58
CA LYS A 52 -2.97 -1.58 -10.42
C LYS A 52 -2.17 -2.86 -10.26
N GLN A 53 -2.82 -4.01 -10.28
CA GLN A 53 -2.13 -5.27 -10.20
C GLN A 53 -2.20 -6.05 -11.51
N SER A 54 -1.08 -6.70 -11.85
CA SER A 54 -1.00 -7.78 -12.84
C SER A 54 -0.60 -9.09 -12.16
N LYS A 55 -0.53 -10.20 -12.90
CA LYS A 55 -0.17 -11.51 -12.32
C LYS A 55 1.22 -11.54 -11.66
N SER A 56 2.16 -10.74 -12.15
CA SER A 56 3.57 -10.75 -11.72
C SER A 56 4.12 -9.40 -11.28
N GLU A 57 3.33 -8.34 -11.39
CA GLU A 57 3.79 -6.97 -11.15
C GLU A 57 2.70 -6.17 -10.43
N LEU A 58 3.12 -5.38 -9.43
CA LEU A 58 2.37 -4.27 -8.87
C LEU A 58 2.72 -3.01 -9.67
N LEU A 59 1.76 -2.48 -10.40
CA LEU A 59 1.90 -1.22 -11.12
C LEU A 59 1.42 -0.07 -10.26
N TYR A 60 2.10 1.06 -10.34
CA TYR A 60 1.73 2.26 -9.62
C TYR A 60 1.94 3.52 -10.45
N ARG A 61 1.19 4.56 -10.09
CA ARG A 61 1.30 5.91 -10.64
C ARG A 61 1.09 6.92 -9.53
N ILE A 62 1.92 7.96 -9.54
CA ILE A 62 1.80 9.09 -8.61
C ILE A 62 1.04 10.20 -9.30
N VAL A 63 -0.17 10.50 -8.80
CA VAL A 63 -1.04 11.55 -9.34
C VAL A 63 -0.60 12.93 -8.84
N GLY A 64 -0.19 13.00 -7.58
CA GLY A 64 0.27 14.23 -6.95
C GLY A 64 0.81 13.93 -5.56
N GLU A 65 1.55 14.87 -5.01
CA GLU A 65 2.14 14.77 -3.68
C GLU A 65 2.24 16.15 -3.05
N LEU A 66 2.23 16.16 -1.72
CA LEU A 66 2.49 17.35 -0.93
C LEU A 66 3.64 17.09 0.03
N PRO A 67 4.57 18.06 0.19
CA PRO A 67 5.59 17.94 1.21
C PRO A 67 4.93 17.93 2.59
N TYR A 68 5.52 17.18 3.53
CA TYR A 68 5.11 17.31 4.93
C TYR A 68 5.39 18.75 5.41
N PRO A 69 4.42 19.39 6.10
CA PRO A 69 4.51 20.80 6.47
C PRO A 69 5.62 21.07 7.50
N VAL A 70 6.04 20.06 8.26
CA VAL A 70 7.14 20.15 9.23
C VAL A 70 8.21 19.14 8.83
N LYS A 71 9.45 19.62 8.64
CA LYS A 71 10.65 18.76 8.55
C LYS A 71 10.99 18.22 9.94
N ASP A 72 10.11 17.38 10.45
CA ASP A 72 10.34 16.73 11.73
C ASP A 72 11.11 15.43 11.48
N LYS A 73 12.05 15.11 12.38
CA LYS A 73 12.81 13.84 12.34
C LYS A 73 11.87 12.63 12.42
N SER A 74 10.61 12.86 12.81
CA SER A 74 9.55 11.85 12.88
C SER A 74 9.07 11.31 11.53
N ALA A 75 9.29 11.98 10.39
CA ALA A 75 8.87 11.45 9.08
C ALA A 75 9.59 10.13 8.72
N ALA A 76 10.90 10.06 8.96
CA ALA A 76 11.68 8.83 8.78
C ALA A 76 11.23 7.71 9.73
N ILE A 77 10.74 8.08 10.93
CA ILE A 77 10.20 7.13 11.92
C ILE A 77 8.84 6.58 11.45
N ARG A 78 7.98 7.42 10.86
CA ARG A 78 6.64 7.04 10.40
C ARG A 78 6.69 6.05 9.24
N PHE A 79 7.57 6.30 8.27
CA PHE A 79 7.62 5.50 7.03
C PHE A 79 8.77 4.51 6.96
N LYS A 80 9.67 4.51 7.96
CA LYS A 80 10.85 3.62 8.04
C LYS A 80 11.79 3.75 6.82
N VAL A 81 11.65 4.83 6.06
CA VAL A 81 12.54 5.22 4.96
C VAL A 81 13.08 6.60 5.28
N SER A 82 14.38 6.77 5.20
CA SER A 82 14.99 8.10 5.28
C SER A 82 14.52 8.95 4.10
N GLU A 83 13.94 10.11 4.40
CA GLU A 83 13.53 11.07 3.37
C GLU A 83 14.78 11.56 2.62
N PRO A 84 14.88 11.34 1.29
CA PRO A 84 16.02 11.80 0.52
C PRO A 84 15.93 13.32 0.30
N GLU A 85 17.04 13.91 -0.14
CA GLU A 85 17.00 15.28 -0.63
C GLU A 85 16.00 15.40 -1.78
N ARG A 86 15.28 16.52 -1.81
CA ARG A 86 14.32 16.79 -2.87
C ARG A 86 15.07 16.83 -4.21
N SER A 87 14.43 16.29 -5.24
CA SER A 87 14.91 16.40 -6.60
C SER A 87 15.11 17.88 -6.94
N LEU A 88 16.37 18.26 -7.17
CA LEU A 88 16.73 19.60 -7.66
C LEU A 88 16.39 19.77 -9.15
N ALA A 89 16.20 18.65 -9.86
CA ALA A 89 15.63 18.69 -11.19
C ALA A 89 14.18 19.16 -11.04
N GLY A 90 13.82 20.26 -11.72
CA GLY A 90 12.47 20.85 -11.78
C GLY A 90 11.43 19.94 -12.45
N GLY A 91 11.51 18.65 -12.18
CA GLY A 91 10.53 17.65 -12.51
C GLY A 91 9.33 17.77 -11.59
N ASP A 92 8.28 17.14 -12.06
CA ASP A 92 6.92 17.15 -11.54
C ASP A 92 6.76 16.36 -10.21
N LEU A 93 7.85 15.77 -9.70
CA LEU A 93 7.92 14.93 -8.50
C LEU A 93 9.02 15.42 -7.55
N LEU A 94 8.75 15.36 -6.26
CA LEU A 94 9.63 15.83 -5.19
C LEU A 94 10.82 14.91 -4.94
N TYR A 95 10.68 13.61 -5.17
CA TYR A 95 11.69 12.60 -4.81
C TYR A 95 12.01 11.65 -5.98
N SER A 96 13.06 10.85 -5.81
CA SER A 96 13.45 9.85 -6.81
C SER A 96 12.46 8.68 -6.90
N MET A 97 12.38 8.03 -8.07
CA MET A 97 11.52 6.84 -8.25
C MET A 97 11.83 5.71 -7.26
N LYS A 98 13.10 5.54 -6.90
CA LYS A 98 13.55 4.53 -5.93
C LYS A 98 12.94 4.74 -4.55
N TYR A 99 12.77 6.01 -4.14
CA TYR A 99 12.14 6.33 -2.85
C TYR A 99 10.67 5.92 -2.82
N TYR A 100 9.92 6.26 -3.88
CA TYR A 100 8.51 5.89 -3.99
C TYR A 100 8.30 4.38 -4.03
N GLU A 101 9.14 3.64 -4.77
CA GLU A 101 9.11 2.18 -4.75
C GLU A 101 9.34 1.64 -3.33
N GLN A 102 10.33 2.18 -2.61
CA GLN A 102 10.63 1.75 -1.24
C GLN A 102 9.47 2.00 -0.28
N LEU A 103 8.78 3.14 -0.41
CA LEU A 103 7.58 3.44 0.39
C LEU A 103 6.50 2.37 0.18
N LEU A 104 6.21 2.00 -1.07
CA LEU A 104 5.22 0.95 -1.36
C LEU A 104 5.66 -0.42 -0.86
N ARG A 105 6.96 -0.76 -0.99
CA ARG A 105 7.51 -2.02 -0.48
C ARG A 105 7.30 -2.15 1.02
N ILE A 106 7.54 -1.10 1.80
CA ILE A 106 7.32 -1.11 3.24
C ILE A 106 5.83 -1.11 3.57
N TYR A 107 5.03 -0.27 2.90
CA TYR A 107 3.59 -0.18 3.14
C TYR A 107 2.88 -1.53 2.96
N PHE A 108 3.27 -2.30 1.95
CA PHE A 108 2.77 -3.65 1.70
C PHE A 108 3.61 -4.75 2.35
N ARG A 109 4.66 -4.44 3.12
CA ARG A 109 5.57 -5.42 3.74
C ARG A 109 6.10 -6.46 2.76
N LEU A 110 6.51 -6.03 1.56
CA LEU A 110 6.93 -6.91 0.46
C LEU A 110 8.25 -7.66 0.73
N ASP A 111 8.91 -7.38 1.85
CA ASP A 111 10.05 -8.13 2.39
C ASP A 111 9.64 -9.49 2.98
N VAL A 112 8.36 -9.67 3.34
CA VAL A 112 7.84 -10.92 3.88
C VAL A 112 7.36 -11.84 2.76
N ASP A 113 7.85 -13.08 2.73
CA ASP A 113 7.33 -14.15 1.89
C ASP A 113 6.00 -14.67 2.45
N LEU A 114 4.90 -14.25 1.83
CA LEU A 114 3.58 -14.57 2.31
C LEU A 114 3.17 -16.00 2.00
N GLU A 115 3.66 -16.56 0.90
CA GLU A 115 3.40 -17.95 0.53
C GLU A 115 4.02 -18.91 1.54
N GLU A 116 5.22 -18.58 2.03
CA GLU A 116 5.84 -19.30 3.14
C GLU A 116 5.02 -19.23 4.42
N CYS A 117 4.52 -18.03 4.77
CA CYS A 117 3.63 -17.86 5.93
C CYS A 117 2.35 -18.69 5.80
N TYR A 118 1.68 -18.66 4.65
CA TYR A 118 0.48 -19.47 4.39
C TYR A 118 0.79 -20.96 4.52
N ARG A 119 1.92 -21.42 3.98
CA ARG A 119 2.36 -22.82 4.10
C ARG A 119 2.54 -23.23 5.57
N GLN A 120 3.09 -22.35 6.40
CA GLN A 120 3.25 -22.61 7.83
C GLN A 120 1.90 -22.61 8.57
N TRP A 121 1.04 -21.62 8.31
CA TRP A 121 -0.26 -21.51 8.97
C TRP A 121 -1.20 -22.67 8.60
N THR A 122 -1.21 -23.08 7.33
CA THR A 122 -1.94 -24.26 6.84
C THR A 122 -1.53 -25.53 7.58
N LYS A 123 -0.22 -25.76 7.78
CA LYS A 123 0.27 -26.91 8.55
C LYS A 123 -0.16 -26.90 10.01
N CYS A 124 -0.32 -25.72 10.60
CA CYS A 124 -0.63 -25.57 12.01
C CYS A 124 -2.14 -25.56 12.31
N HIS A 125 -3.00 -25.29 11.32
CA HIS A 125 -4.43 -25.06 11.58
C HIS A 125 -5.35 -25.50 10.43
N VAL A 126 -6.10 -26.58 10.64
CA VAL A 126 -7.02 -27.19 9.64
C VAL A 126 -8.07 -26.21 9.10
N HIS A 127 -8.61 -25.33 9.94
CA HIS A 127 -9.58 -24.34 9.44
C HIS A 127 -8.92 -23.29 8.54
N PHE A 128 -7.65 -22.95 8.81
CA PHE A 128 -6.92 -22.01 7.98
C PHE A 128 -6.66 -22.64 6.61
N GLU A 129 -6.25 -23.91 6.57
CA GLU A 129 -6.12 -24.71 5.35
C GLU A 129 -7.38 -24.65 4.49
N SER A 130 -8.56 -24.89 5.09
CA SER A 130 -9.83 -24.87 4.37
C SER A 130 -10.23 -23.50 3.79
N SER A 131 -9.66 -22.41 4.31
CA SER A 131 -10.01 -21.03 3.95
C SER A 131 -8.93 -20.33 3.11
N ALA A 132 -7.70 -20.85 3.13
CA ALA A 132 -6.53 -20.24 2.50
C ALA A 132 -6.70 -20.01 0.99
N ASP A 133 -7.39 -20.93 0.31
CA ASP A 133 -7.67 -20.83 -1.12
C ASP A 133 -8.65 -19.69 -1.47
N GLN A 134 -9.57 -19.38 -0.54
CA GLN A 134 -10.58 -18.34 -0.75
C GLN A 134 -10.03 -16.94 -0.45
N PHE A 135 -9.17 -16.83 0.56
CA PHE A 135 -8.56 -15.59 1.03
C PHE A 135 -7.05 -15.64 0.86
N TYR A 136 -6.60 -15.74 -0.40
CA TYR A 136 -5.18 -15.81 -0.72
C TYR A 136 -4.53 -14.42 -0.71
N ALA A 137 -3.24 -14.40 -0.41
CA ALA A 137 -2.35 -13.25 -0.57
C ALA A 137 -2.81 -11.94 0.12
N VAL A 138 -3.57 -12.06 1.22
CA VAL A 138 -4.02 -10.90 2.01
C VAL A 138 -2.85 -10.44 2.89
N ARG A 139 -2.40 -9.20 2.70
CA ARG A 139 -1.30 -8.63 3.48
C ARG A 139 -1.79 -7.73 4.59
N GLN A 140 -1.00 -7.66 5.66
CA GLN A 140 -1.14 -6.64 6.68
C GLN A 140 -0.39 -5.37 6.26
N LEU A 141 -1.07 -4.23 6.23
CA LEU A 141 -0.45 -2.96 5.86
C LEU A 141 0.49 -2.43 6.96
N ASP A 142 1.48 -1.63 6.58
CA ASP A 142 2.36 -0.86 7.48
C ASP A 142 1.99 0.62 7.43
N GLN A 143 0.88 0.96 8.07
CA GLN A 143 0.30 2.31 8.06
C GLN A 143 1.01 3.26 9.02
N ASP A 144 0.91 4.56 8.73
CA ASP A 144 1.34 5.62 9.64
C ASP A 144 0.60 5.47 10.99
N PRO A 145 1.31 5.44 12.14
CA PRO A 145 0.67 5.23 13.43
C PRO A 145 -0.39 6.26 13.79
N VAL A 146 -0.21 7.53 13.39
CA VAL A 146 -1.17 8.60 13.69
C VAL A 146 -2.43 8.42 12.86
N GLU A 147 -2.28 8.24 11.54
CA GLU A 147 -3.40 7.93 10.65
C GLU A 147 -4.15 6.69 11.12
N ASN A 148 -3.43 5.62 11.44
CA ASN A 148 -4.00 4.35 11.86
C ASN A 148 -4.82 4.51 13.15
N LEU A 149 -4.23 5.14 14.18
CA LEU A 149 -4.88 5.36 15.47
C LEU A 149 -6.16 6.20 15.31
N VAL A 150 -6.08 7.34 14.63
CA VAL A 150 -7.23 8.24 14.46
C VAL A 150 -8.32 7.57 13.63
N SER A 151 -7.94 6.85 12.56
CA SER A 151 -8.90 6.11 11.73
C SER A 151 -9.68 5.08 12.55
N PHE A 152 -8.99 4.31 13.40
CA PHE A 152 -9.64 3.30 14.23
C PHE A 152 -10.44 3.89 15.40
N ILE A 153 -10.09 5.08 15.90
CA ILE A 153 -10.93 5.84 16.82
C ILE A 153 -12.25 6.21 16.13
N CYS A 154 -12.17 6.72 14.90
CA CYS A 154 -13.36 7.09 14.10
C CYS A 154 -14.20 5.88 13.65
N SER A 155 -13.63 4.68 13.59
CA SER A 155 -14.34 3.47 13.19
C SER A 155 -15.05 2.76 14.35
N GLN A 156 -14.86 3.20 15.60
CA GLN A 156 -15.52 2.57 16.75
C GLN A 156 -17.05 2.69 16.63
N ASN A 157 -17.75 1.57 16.85
CA ASN A 157 -19.20 1.47 16.67
C ASN A 157 -19.67 1.91 15.27
N ASN A 158 -18.86 1.60 14.26
CA ASN A 158 -19.13 1.92 12.88
C ASN A 158 -18.91 0.72 11.95
N ASN A 159 -19.40 0.79 10.71
CA ASN A 159 -19.09 -0.19 9.65
C ASN A 159 -18.14 0.43 8.62
N ILE A 160 -17.48 -0.40 7.81
CA ILE A 160 -16.46 0.03 6.84
C ILE A 160 -16.98 1.10 5.85
N SER A 161 -18.28 1.14 5.57
CA SER A 161 -18.85 2.02 4.54
C SER A 161 -19.28 3.41 5.04
N ARG A 162 -19.47 3.61 6.34
CA ARG A 162 -20.08 4.82 6.91
C ARG A 162 -19.02 5.82 7.37
#